data_AF-A0A962PV23-F1
#
_entry.id   AF-A0A962PV23-F1
#
_cell.length_a   1.000
_cell.length_b   1.000
_cell.length_c   1.000
_cell.angle_alpha   90.00
_cell.angle_beta   90.00
_cell.angle_gamma   90.00
#
_symmetry.space_group_name_H-M   'P 1'
#
loop_
_entity.id
_entity.type
_entity.pdbx_description
1 polymer ?
#
loop_
_entity_poly.entity_id
_entity_poly.type
_entity_poly.pdbx_seq_one_letter_code
_entity_poly.pdbx_strand_id
1 'polypeptide(L)' 'MHHAAGWGFFEGNFEGSLLDAVYFSFTTYTTLGFGDIAPHGAVRYLAGLESLTGLVLITWTASFLYLEMTRYWDRD' A
#
# COMPACT_ATOMS: atom_id res chain seq x y z
N MET A 1 13.95 23.22 -0.05
CA MET A 1 12.54 22.80 -0.11
C MET A 1 12.22 22.54 -1.59
N HIS A 2 12.29 21.29 -2.04
CA HIS A 2 12.13 20.93 -3.45
C HIS A 2 10.63 20.83 -3.78
N HIS A 3 10.05 21.90 -4.32
CA HIS A 3 8.69 21.90 -4.85
C HIS A 3 8.71 21.33 -6.27
N ALA A 4 8.54 20.02 -6.43
CA ALA A 4 8.21 19.42 -7.71
C ALA A 4 6.73 19.72 -8.02
N ALA A 5 6.47 20.92 -8.56
CA ALA A 5 5.16 21.55 -8.71
C ALA A 5 4.07 20.76 -9.48
N GLY A 6 4.34 19.55 -9.94
CA GLY A 6 3.37 18.68 -10.62
C GLY A 6 3.00 17.37 -9.92
N TRP A 7 3.79 16.89 -8.96
CA TRP A 7 3.63 15.53 -8.43
C TRP A 7 2.70 15.50 -7.21
N GLY A 8 2.65 16.60 -6.46
CA GLY A 8 1.91 16.68 -5.20
C GLY A 8 2.83 16.68 -3.99
N PHE A 9 2.25 16.68 -2.81
CA PHE A 9 2.97 16.71 -1.53
C PHE A 9 2.25 15.86 -0.48
N PHE A 10 2.97 15.46 0.55
CA PHE A 10 2.41 14.78 1.72
C PHE A 10 2.13 15.81 2.81
N GLU A 11 0.96 15.73 3.42
CA GLU A 11 0.54 16.55 4.56
C GLU A 11 0.32 15.65 5.79
N GLY A 12 0.54 16.19 6.99
CA GLY A 12 0.41 15.45 8.24
C GLY A 12 1.76 15.16 8.91
N ASN A 13 1.90 13.98 9.52
CA ASN A 13 3.08 13.56 10.27
C ASN A 13 4.23 13.10 9.35
N PHE A 14 4.65 13.94 8.41
CA PHE A 14 5.69 13.62 7.43
C PHE A 14 6.88 14.57 7.60
N GLU A 15 8.02 14.04 8.06
CA GLU A 15 9.23 14.84 8.31
C GLU A 15 10.14 14.95 7.07
N GLY A 16 9.74 14.35 5.94
CA GLY A 16 10.54 14.30 4.72
C GLY A 16 11.56 13.18 4.69
N SER A 17 11.49 12.24 5.64
CA SER A 17 12.37 11.07 5.68
C SER A 17 11.90 10.00 4.68
N LEU A 18 12.85 9.16 4.23
CA LEU A 18 12.51 7.99 3.40
C LEU A 18 11.64 6.99 4.19
N LEU A 19 11.84 6.89 5.51
CA LEU A 19 11.10 5.96 6.37
C LEU A 19 9.62 6.34 6.47
N ASP A 20 9.28 7.63 6.51
CA ASP A 20 7.88 8.08 6.54
C ASP A 20 7.17 7.76 5.22
N ALA A 21 7.88 7.87 4.09
CA ALA A 21 7.34 7.48 2.78
C ALA A 21 7.10 5.96 2.69
N VAL A 22 8.03 5.17 3.22
CA VAL A 22 7.89 3.70 3.31
C VAL A 22 6.74 3.33 4.25
N TYR A 23 6.60 4.00 5.39
CA TYR A 23 5.47 3.81 6.30
C TYR A 23 4.13 4.10 5.61
N PHE A 24 4.02 5.23 4.92
CA PHE A 24 2.83 5.58 4.13
C PHE A 24 2.52 4.52 3.06
N SER A 25 3.54 4.05 2.34
CA SER A 25 3.41 2.98 1.34
C SER A 25 2.91 1.68 1.96
N PHE A 26 3.46 1.26 3.11
CA PHE A 26 3.01 0.04 3.80
C PHE A 26 1.56 0.13 4.26
N THR A 27 1.15 1.24 4.86
CA THR A 27 -0.22 1.43 5.36
C THR A 27 -1.22 1.52 4.21
N THR A 28 -0.80 2.07 3.07
CA THR A 28 -1.62 2.14 1.84
C THR A 28 -1.73 0.77 1.17
N TYR A 29 -0.60 0.07 0.97
CA TYR A 29 -0.54 -1.27 0.36
C TYR A 29 -1.36 -2.29 1.14
N THR A 30 -1.30 -2.26 2.47
CA THR A 30 -2.09 -3.17 3.31
C THR A 30 -3.55 -2.76 3.45
N THR A 31 -3.98 -1.70 2.77
CA THR A 31 -5.33 -1.11 2.86
C THR A 31 -5.71 -0.64 4.27
N LEU A 32 -4.73 -0.43 5.14
CA LEU A 32 -4.93 -0.10 6.54
C LEU A 32 -5.29 1.37 6.73
N GLY A 33 -4.56 2.28 6.05
CA GLY A 33 -4.92 3.69 5.93
C GLY A 33 -5.14 4.44 7.26
N PHE A 34 -4.11 4.51 8.13
CA PHE A 34 -4.18 5.24 9.40
C PHE A 34 -4.59 6.71 9.25
N GLY A 35 -4.30 7.34 8.11
CA GLY A 35 -4.72 8.71 7.81
C GLY A 35 -3.89 9.79 8.50
N ASP A 36 -2.77 9.42 9.10
CA ASP A 36 -1.78 10.31 9.73
C ASP A 36 -0.88 11.02 8.71
N ILE A 37 -0.69 10.41 7.53
CA ILE A 37 -0.03 10.99 6.36
C ILE A 37 -1.01 10.96 5.18
N ALA A 38 -1.30 12.13 4.61
CA ALA A 38 -2.23 12.30 3.51
C ALA A 38 -1.52 12.76 2.22
N PRO A 39 -1.66 12.05 1.09
CA PRO A 39 -1.12 12.48 -0.20
C PRO A 39 -2.04 13.49 -0.89
N HIS A 40 -1.51 14.66 -1.24
CA HIS A 40 -2.21 15.70 -2.00
C HIS A 40 -1.61 15.84 -3.39
N GLY A 41 -2.44 16.18 -4.39
CA GLY A 41 -2.01 16.29 -5.79
C GLY A 41 -2.11 14.97 -6.56
N ALA A 42 -1.17 14.71 -7.48
CA ALA A 42 -1.19 13.54 -8.37
C ALA A 42 -0.84 12.22 -7.64
N VAL A 43 -0.03 12.29 -6.59
CA VAL A 43 0.32 11.15 -5.72
C VAL A 43 -0.89 10.44 -5.10
N ARG A 44 -2.06 11.10 -4.99
CA ARG A 44 -3.29 10.45 -4.52
C ARG A 44 -3.71 9.27 -5.41
N TYR A 45 -3.50 9.38 -6.72
CA TYR A 45 -3.85 8.33 -7.66
C TYR A 45 -2.89 7.14 -7.54
N LEU A 46 -1.61 7.41 -7.25
CA LEU A 46 -0.63 6.37 -6.95
C LEU A 46 -1.00 5.63 -5.66
N ALA A 47 -1.40 6.35 -4.59
CA ALA A 47 -1.88 5.72 -3.37
C ALA A 47 -3.13 4.83 -3.61
N GLY A 48 -4.05 5.29 -4.46
CA GLY A 48 -5.19 4.48 -4.89
C GLY A 48 -4.77 3.21 -5.63
N LEU A 49 -3.83 3.31 -6.57
CA LEU A 49 -3.31 2.14 -7.30
C LEU A 49 -2.53 1.18 -6.41
N GLU A 50 -1.77 1.70 -5.45
CA GLU A 50 -1.00 0.93 -4.49
C GLU A 50 -1.92 0.11 -3.58
N SER A 51 -2.98 0.72 -3.04
CA SER A 51 -3.97 -0.01 -2.22
C SER A 51 -4.71 -1.09 -3.02
N LEU A 52 -5.07 -0.83 -4.28
CA LEU A 52 -5.69 -1.83 -5.16
C LEU A 52 -4.73 -2.99 -5.46
N THR A 53 -3.47 -2.68 -5.74
CA THR A 53 -2.44 -3.70 -6.00
C THR A 53 -2.21 -4.57 -4.76
N GLY A 54 -2.11 -3.96 -3.58
CA GLY A 54 -1.95 -4.68 -2.33
C GLY A 54 -3.14 -5.58 -2.02
N LEU A 55 -4.37 -5.11 -2.23
CA LEU A 55 -5.58 -5.93 -2.09
C LEU A 55 -5.54 -7.17 -3.01
N VAL A 56 -5.18 -6.98 -4.29
CA VAL A 56 -5.07 -8.08 -5.25
C VAL A 56 -4.00 -9.08 -4.83
N LEU A 57 -2.83 -8.62 -4.40
CA LEU A 57 -1.74 -9.50 -3.99
C LEU A 57 -2.04 -10.24 -2.68
N ILE A 58 -2.68 -9.60 -1.70
CA ILE A 58 -3.10 -10.24 -0.45
C ILE A 58 -4.16 -11.31 -0.72
N THR A 59 -5.18 -11.00 -1.53
CA THR A 59 -6.23 -11.97 -1.87
C THR A 59 -5.70 -13.12 -2.72
N TRP A 60 -4.79 -12.84 -3.66
CA TRP A 60 -4.16 -13.87 -4.46
C TRP A 60 -3.26 -14.79 -3.62
N THR A 61 -2.42 -14.25 -2.74
CA THR A 61 -1.57 -15.05 -1.85
C THR A 61 -2.40 -15.93 -0.91
N ALA A 62 -3.50 -15.40 -0.35
CA ALA A 62 -4.44 -16.18 0.44
C ALA A 62 -5.10 -17.30 -0.37
N SER A 63 -5.54 -17.01 -1.60
CA SER A 63 -6.16 -18.00 -2.48
C SER A 63 -5.18 -19.10 -2.89
N PHE A 64 -3.94 -18.73 -3.21
CA PHE A 64 -2.89 -19.69 -3.55
C PHE A 64 -2.56 -20.60 -2.36
N LEU A 65 -2.41 -20.03 -1.17
CA LEU A 65 -2.19 -20.79 0.06
C LEU A 65 -3.34 -21.77 0.34
N TYR A 66 -4.59 -21.34 0.15
CA TYR A 66 -5.76 -22.20 0.30
C TYR A 66 -5.72 -23.38 -0.67
N LEU A 67 -5.46 -23.14 -1.95
CA LEU A 67 -5.37 -24.20 -2.96
C LEU A 67 -4.27 -25.21 -2.64
N GLU A 68 -3.13 -24.74 -2.17
CA GLU A 68 -2.01 -25.59 -1.79
C GLU A 68 -2.34 -26.41 -0.53
N MET A 69 -2.98 -25.81 0.48
CA MET A 69 -3.47 -26.53 1.66
C MET A 69 -4.48 -27.63 1.29
N THR A 70 -5.44 -27.34 0.40
CA THR A 70 -6.41 -28.35 -0.05
C THR A 70 -5.76 -29.52 -0.79
N ARG A 71 -4.68 -29.27 -1.54
CA ARG A 71 -3.93 -30.32 -2.23
C ARG A 71 -3.19 -31.26 -1.26
N TYR A 72 -2.70 -30.76 -0.13
CA TYR A 72 -2.09 -31.62 0.90
C TYR A 72 -3.15 -32.42 1.66
N TRP A 73 -4.32 -31.82 1.91
CA TRP A 73 -5.41 -32.49 2.63
C TRP A 73 -6.03 -33.65 1.86
N ASP A 74 -6.20 -33.55 0.54
CA ASP A 74 -6.76 -34.62 -0.31
C ASP A 74 -5.78 -35.79 -0.57
N ARG A 75 -4.56 -35.74 0.00
CA ARG A 75 -3.54 -36.79 -0.16
C ARG A 75 -3.47 -37.80 0.98
N ASP A 76 -4.24 -37.57 2.05
CA ASP A 76 -4.45 -38.52 3.16
C ASP A 76 -5.88 -39.11 3.10
#